data_AF-A0A8J7VG54-F1
#
_entry.id   AF-A0A8J7VG54-F1
#
_cell.length_a   1.000
_cell.length_b   1.000
_cell.length_c   1.000
_cell.angle_alpha   90.00
_cell.angle_beta   90.00
_cell.angle_gamma   90.00
#
_symmetry.space_group_name_H-M   'P 1'
#
loop_
_entity.id
_entity.type
_entity.pdbx_description
1 polymer ?
#
loop_
_entity_poly.entity_id
_entity_poly.type
_entity_poly.pdbx_seq_one_letter_code
_entity_poly.pdbx_strand_id
1 'polypeptide(L)'
;MKNMTVEDFASKTASSEPAPGGGSVAALAGALAGALSEMVARLTIGKKGYEDVQDEMSAMAEKAQRIRLQLIDDIQRDTNSFNKYMQALGMPKETEEQKEIRRNAMQEGLKEAAIV
;
A
#
# COMPACT_ATOMS: atom_id res chain seq x y z
N MET A 1 -7.03 -3.18 7.00
CA MET A 1 -7.34 -3.48 5.58
C MET A 1 -6.49 -4.60 5.01
N LYS A 2 -5.17 -4.67 5.26
CA LYS A 2 -4.29 -5.69 4.66
C LYS A 2 -4.62 -7.18 4.97
N ASN A 3 -5.46 -7.46 5.97
CA ASN A 3 -5.87 -8.83 6.35
C ASN A 3 -7.28 -9.20 5.85
N MET A 4 -7.90 -8.37 5.01
CA MET A 4 -9.19 -8.69 4.40
C MET A 4 -9.03 -9.81 3.38
N THR A 5 -10.10 -10.57 3.15
CA THR A 5 -10.13 -11.46 1.98
C THR A 5 -10.10 -10.62 0.70
N VAL A 6 -9.68 -11.23 -0.42
CA VAL A 6 -9.70 -10.55 -1.73
C VAL A 6 -11.12 -10.14 -2.12
N GLU A 7 -12.11 -10.98 -1.79
CA GLU A 7 -13.53 -10.71 -2.05
C GLU A 7 -14.03 -9.50 -1.24
N ASP A 8 -13.71 -9.43 0.06
CA ASP A 8 -14.10 -8.30 0.90
C ASP A 8 -13.40 -7.01 0.46
N PHE A 9 -12.11 -7.08 0.12
CA PHE A 9 -11.34 -5.92 -0.34
C PHE A 9 -11.91 -5.36 -1.64
N ALA A 10 -12.22 -6.23 -2.61
CA ALA A 10 -12.83 -5.84 -3.88
C ALA A 10 -14.24 -5.24 -3.68
N SER A 11 -15.07 -5.90 -2.86
CA SER A 11 -16.43 -5.43 -2.55
C SER A 11 -16.42 -4.06 -1.88
N LYS A 12 -15.51 -3.85 -0.92
CA LYS A 12 -15.37 -2.57 -0.22
C LYS A 12 -14.81 -1.48 -1.13
N THR A 13 -13.86 -1.80 -2.00
CA THR A 13 -13.33 -0.88 -3.03
C THR A 13 -14.44 -0.40 -3.98
N ALA A 14 -15.38 -1.29 -4.33
CA ALA A 14 -16.51 -0.97 -5.21
C ALA A 14 -17.68 -0.26 -4.49
N SER A 15 -17.57 -0.03 -3.18
CA SER A 15 -18.63 0.58 -2.38
C SER A 15 -18.58 2.11 -2.41
N SER A 16 -19.50 2.76 -1.69
CA SER A 16 -19.47 4.20 -1.42
C SER A 16 -18.59 4.59 -0.23
N GLU A 17 -17.93 3.61 0.42
CA GLU A 17 -16.97 3.90 1.48
C GLU A 17 -15.74 4.61 0.92
N PRO A 18 -15.13 5.53 1.68
CA PRO A 18 -14.09 6.38 1.12
C PRO A 18 -12.70 5.70 1.15
N ALA A 19 -12.57 4.51 1.76
CA ALA A 19 -11.39 3.65 1.71
C ALA A 19 -11.80 2.16 1.76
N PRO A 20 -11.04 1.23 1.12
CA PRO A 20 -9.78 1.44 0.41
C PRO A 20 -9.96 2.19 -0.91
N GLY A 21 -9.02 3.10 -1.20
CA GLY A 21 -9.00 3.92 -2.41
C GLY A 21 -7.99 3.43 -3.45
N GLY A 22 -7.75 4.25 -4.47
CA GLY A 22 -6.82 3.94 -5.57
C GLY A 22 -5.39 3.61 -5.11
N GLY A 23 -4.88 4.28 -4.07
CA GLY A 23 -3.55 4.01 -3.50
C GLY A 23 -3.45 2.59 -2.94
N SER A 24 -4.41 2.21 -2.08
CA SER A 24 -4.53 0.85 -1.56
C SER A 24 -4.62 -0.22 -2.66
N VAL A 25 -5.36 0.06 -3.75
CA VAL A 25 -5.46 -0.86 -4.90
C VAL A 25 -4.14 -0.96 -5.66
N ALA A 26 -3.46 0.17 -5.88
CA ALA A 26 -2.16 0.20 -6.54
C ALA A 26 -1.10 -0.57 -5.72
N ALA A 27 -1.11 -0.41 -4.41
CA ALA A 27 -0.25 -1.14 -3.49
C ALA A 27 -0.50 -2.67 -3.57
N LEU A 28 -1.77 -3.10 -3.57
CA LEU A 28 -2.12 -4.51 -3.76
C LEU A 28 -1.65 -5.05 -5.12
N ALA A 29 -1.88 -4.31 -6.20
CA ALA A 29 -1.45 -4.70 -7.54
C ALA A 29 0.08 -4.87 -7.62
N GLY A 30 0.85 -3.93 -7.05
CA GLY A 30 2.30 -4.03 -6.97
C GLY A 30 2.77 -5.18 -6.08
N ALA A 31 2.08 -5.46 -4.97
CA ALA A 31 2.38 -6.60 -4.11
C ALA A 31 2.22 -7.94 -4.85
N LEU A 32 1.17 -8.07 -5.67
CA LEU A 32 0.96 -9.24 -6.53
C LEU A 32 2.04 -9.36 -7.61
N ALA A 33 2.45 -8.26 -8.24
CA ALA A 33 3.55 -8.26 -9.19
C ALA A 33 4.89 -8.70 -8.54
N GLY A 34 5.15 -8.23 -7.32
CA GLY A 34 6.29 -8.68 -6.51
C GLY A 34 6.19 -10.16 -6.13
N ALA A 35 4.99 -10.66 -5.81
CA ALA A 35 4.76 -12.08 -5.55
C ALA A 35 5.10 -12.96 -6.77
N LEU A 36 4.65 -12.56 -7.95
CA LEU A 36 4.94 -13.27 -9.20
C LEU A 36 6.44 -13.26 -9.52
N SER A 37 7.10 -12.11 -9.34
CA SER A 37 8.54 -11.97 -9.55
C SER A 37 9.34 -12.88 -8.60
N GLU A 38 8.98 -12.91 -7.32
CA GLU A 38 9.59 -13.82 -6.34
C GLU A 38 9.35 -15.28 -6.71
N MET A 39 8.13 -15.64 -7.11
CA MET A 39 7.79 -17.00 -7.50
C MET A 39 8.67 -17.50 -8.66
N VAL A 40 8.81 -16.70 -9.72
CA VAL A 40 9.63 -17.07 -10.89
C VAL A 40 11.10 -17.21 -10.51
N ALA A 41 11.64 -16.30 -9.70
CA ALA A 41 13.00 -16.41 -9.18
C ALA A 41 13.19 -17.72 -8.37
N ARG A 42 12.26 -18.03 -7.45
CA ARG A 42 12.28 -19.28 -6.67
C ARG A 42 12.18 -20.55 -7.52
N LEU A 43 11.40 -20.53 -8.60
CA LEU A 43 11.30 -21.65 -9.55
C LEU A 43 12.59 -21.87 -10.36
N THR A 44 13.47 -20.87 -10.41
CA THR A 44 14.74 -20.91 -11.14
C THR A 44 15.89 -21.38 -10.25
N ILE A 45 15.82 -21.06 -8.95
CA ILE A 45 16.79 -21.54 -7.96
C ILE A 45 16.75 -23.07 -7.88
N GLY A 46 17.91 -23.71 -7.96
CA GLY A 46 18.08 -25.17 -7.98
C GLY A 46 17.67 -25.86 -9.28
N LYS A 47 17.23 -25.11 -10.30
CA LYS A 47 16.81 -25.69 -11.59
C LYS A 47 18.02 -26.02 -12.44
N LYS A 48 18.08 -27.27 -12.92
CA LYS A 48 19.11 -27.73 -13.86
C LYS A 48 19.13 -26.87 -15.13
N GLY A 49 20.32 -26.46 -15.56
CA GLY A 49 20.52 -25.57 -16.72
C GLY A 49 20.43 -24.08 -16.40
N TYR A 50 20.32 -23.70 -15.11
CA TYR A 50 20.28 -22.33 -14.61
C TYR A 50 21.32 -22.10 -13.49
N GLU A 51 22.38 -22.93 -13.45
CA GLU A 51 23.42 -22.90 -12.43
C GLU A 51 24.16 -21.54 -12.40
N ASP A 52 24.33 -20.91 -13.55
CA ASP A 52 25.06 -19.64 -13.69
C ASP A 52 24.31 -18.41 -13.15
N VAL A 53 23.00 -18.54 -12.85
CA VAL A 53 22.14 -17.42 -12.42
C VAL A 53 21.61 -17.57 -10.98
N GLN A 54 22.10 -18.56 -10.23
CA GLN A 54 21.58 -18.88 -8.90
C GLN A 54 21.67 -17.72 -7.91
N ASP A 55 22.80 -17.01 -7.89
CA ASP A 55 23.03 -15.88 -6.99
C ASP A 55 22.14 -14.68 -7.37
N GLU A 56 22.01 -14.41 -8.67
CA GLU A 56 21.13 -13.35 -9.19
C GLU A 56 19.67 -13.62 -8.83
N MET A 57 19.19 -14.85 -9.07
CA MET A 57 17.82 -15.24 -8.75
C MET A 57 17.55 -15.20 -7.25
N SER A 58 18.53 -15.57 -6.42
CA SER A 58 18.42 -15.46 -4.96
C SER A 58 18.27 -14.00 -4.51
N ALA A 59 19.11 -13.10 -5.03
CA ALA A 59 19.01 -11.67 -4.75
C ALA A 59 17.69 -11.05 -5.26
N MET A 60 17.21 -11.48 -6.43
CA MET A 60 15.91 -11.07 -6.97
C MET A 60 14.75 -11.54 -6.10
N ALA A 61 14.77 -12.79 -5.64
CA ALA A 61 13.74 -13.34 -4.77
C ALA A 61 13.63 -12.54 -3.46
N GLU A 62 14.77 -12.25 -2.81
CA GLU A 62 14.78 -11.42 -1.60
C GLU A 62 14.26 -10.00 -1.85
N LYS A 63 14.68 -9.37 -2.95
CA LYS A 63 14.24 -8.02 -3.30
C LYS A 63 12.72 -7.99 -3.56
N ALA A 64 12.22 -8.95 -4.32
CA ALA A 64 10.79 -9.07 -4.63
C ALA A 64 9.96 -9.36 -3.37
N GLN A 65 10.48 -10.18 -2.44
CA GLN A 65 9.87 -10.42 -1.14
C GLN A 65 9.74 -9.13 -0.33
N ARG A 66 10.85 -8.38 -0.20
CA ARG A 66 10.86 -7.11 0.54
C ARG A 66 9.85 -6.12 -0.04
N ILE A 67 9.84 -5.96 -1.37
CA ILE A 67 8.90 -5.07 -2.05
C ILE A 67 7.45 -5.51 -1.83
N ARG A 68 7.13 -6.80 -1.99
CA ARG A 68 5.78 -7.31 -1.74
C ARG A 68 5.32 -6.99 -0.32
N LEU A 69 6.14 -7.30 0.68
CA LEU A 69 5.77 -7.10 2.09
C LEU A 69 5.57 -5.61 2.40
N GLN A 70 6.45 -4.75 1.88
CA GLN A 70 6.31 -3.30 2.00
C GLN A 70 4.97 -2.81 1.42
N LEU A 71 4.64 -3.24 0.20
CA LEU A 71 3.41 -2.83 -0.49
C LEU A 71 2.15 -3.37 0.21
N ILE A 72 2.20 -4.56 0.81
CA ILE A 72 1.10 -5.05 1.66
C ILE A 72 0.89 -4.13 2.88
N ASP A 73 1.97 -3.60 3.46
CA ASP A 73 1.89 -2.62 4.53
C ASP A 73 1.44 -1.24 4.04
N ASP A 74 1.76 -0.85 2.81
CA ASP A 74 1.29 0.39 2.18
C ASP A 74 -0.23 0.44 2.06
N ILE A 75 -0.91 -0.71 1.84
CA ILE A 75 -2.39 -0.77 1.86
C ILE A 75 -2.96 -0.19 3.16
N GLN A 76 -2.34 -0.54 4.30
CA GLN A 76 -2.79 -0.03 5.60
C GLN A 76 -2.39 1.43 5.81
N ARG A 77 -1.21 1.83 5.32
CA ARG A 77 -0.71 3.21 5.45
C ARG A 77 -1.53 4.20 4.61
N ASP A 78 -1.91 3.84 3.39
CA ASP A 78 -2.80 4.63 2.52
C ASP A 78 -4.14 4.87 3.22
N THR A 79 -4.77 3.78 3.69
CA THR A 79 -6.02 3.85 4.45
C THR A 79 -5.90 4.76 5.68
N ASN A 80 -4.82 4.64 6.46
CA ASN A 80 -4.64 5.44 7.67
C ASN A 80 -4.47 6.93 7.35
N SER A 81 -3.68 7.24 6.32
CA SER A 81 -3.43 8.62 5.87
C SER A 81 -4.72 9.27 5.38
N PHE A 82 -5.51 8.53 4.61
CA PHE A 82 -6.82 8.98 4.14
C PHE A 82 -7.80 9.21 5.30
N ASN A 83 -7.85 8.29 6.28
CA ASN A 83 -8.71 8.47 7.46
C ASN A 83 -8.34 9.71 8.28
N LYS A 84 -7.05 10.01 8.44
CA LYS A 84 -6.58 11.25 9.09
C LYS A 84 -7.07 12.49 8.34
N TYR A 85 -6.95 12.49 7.01
CA TYR A 85 -7.46 13.58 6.19
C TYR A 85 -8.99 13.77 6.34
N MET A 86 -9.76 12.68 6.36
CA MET A 86 -11.21 12.75 6.59
C MET A 86 -11.57 13.24 8.00
N GLN A 87 -10.83 12.83 9.02
CA GLN A 87 -11.00 13.34 10.38
C GLN A 87 -10.73 14.86 10.43
N ALA A 88 -9.66 15.31 9.79
CA ALA A 88 -9.34 16.74 9.69
C ALA A 88 -10.44 17.52 8.95
N LEU A 89 -11.00 16.95 7.87
CA LEU A 89 -12.11 17.57 7.14
C LEU A 89 -13.34 17.82 8.02
N GLY A 90 -13.62 16.92 8.97
CA GLY A 90 -14.74 16.99 9.91
C GLY A 90 -14.53 17.92 11.11
N MET A 91 -13.35 18.52 11.28
CA MET A 91 -13.08 19.45 12.38
C MET A 91 -13.90 20.75 12.26
N PRO A 92 -14.20 21.43 13.39
CA PRO A 92 -14.84 22.74 13.39
C PRO A 92 -14.13 23.76 12.51
N LYS A 93 -14.87 24.75 12.00
CA LYS A 93 -14.37 25.75 11.05
C LYS A 93 -15.00 27.14 11.23
N GLU A 94 -15.56 27.41 12.40
CA GLU A 94 -16.32 28.62 12.68
C GLU A 94 -15.41 29.79 13.07
N THR A 95 -14.31 29.52 13.77
CA THR A 95 -13.30 30.53 14.14
C THR A 95 -12.05 30.44 13.26
N GLU A 96 -11.27 31.53 13.18
CA GLU A 96 -9.99 31.52 12.45
C GLU A 96 -9.00 30.51 13.03
N GLU A 97 -8.93 30.38 14.36
CA GLU A 97 -8.11 29.38 15.05
C GLU A 97 -8.53 27.94 14.65
N GLN A 98 -9.84 27.67 14.61
CA GLN A 98 -10.36 26.37 14.18
C GLN A 98 -10.02 26.08 12.71
N LYS A 99 -10.15 27.08 11.82
CA LYS A 99 -9.78 26.95 10.41
C LYS A 99 -8.29 26.66 10.25
N GLU A 100 -7.43 27.29 11.05
CA GLU A 100 -5.99 27.07 10.99
C GLU A 100 -5.60 25.67 11.45
N ILE A 101 -6.12 25.22 12.60
CA ILE A 101 -5.89 23.85 13.12
C ILE A 101 -6.38 22.82 12.09
N ARG A 102 -7.58 23.01 11.55
CA ARG A 102 -8.17 22.16 10.51
C ARG A 102 -7.27 22.09 9.27
N ARG A 103 -6.79 23.23 8.78
CA ARG A 103 -5.90 23.31 7.61
C ARG A 103 -4.59 22.57 7.86
N ASN A 104 -3.98 22.73 9.03
CA ASN A 104 -2.73 22.07 9.37
C ASN A 104 -2.90 20.55 9.45
N ALA A 105 -3.96 20.07 10.10
CA ALA A 105 -4.29 18.64 10.18
C ALA A 105 -4.57 18.03 8.79
N MET A 106 -5.29 18.75 7.92
CA MET A 106 -5.51 18.32 6.54
C MET A 106 -4.19 18.23 5.76
N GLN A 107 -3.31 19.23 5.90
CA GLN A 107 -2.03 19.26 5.20
C GLN A 107 -1.09 18.14 5.67
N GLU A 108 -1.10 17.82 6.96
CA GLU A 108 -0.33 16.70 7.51
C GLU A 108 -0.83 15.36 6.95
N GLY A 109 -2.16 15.13 6.95
CA GLY A 109 -2.75 13.95 6.33
C GLY A 109 -2.41 13.79 4.85
N LEU A 110 -2.41 14.90 4.08
CA LEU A 110 -2.00 14.90 2.67
C LEU A 110 -0.51 14.60 2.48
N LYS A 111 0.37 15.12 3.34
CA LYS A 111 1.81 14.83 3.28
C LYS A 111 2.08 13.36 3.56
N GLU A 112 1.42 12.78 4.56
CA GLU A 112 1.53 11.36 4.84
C GLU A 112 1.05 10.53 3.64
N ALA A 113 -0.12 10.86 3.08
CA ALA A 113 -0.68 10.15 1.93
C ALA A 113 0.21 10.20 0.68
N ALA A 114 0.95 11.29 0.47
CA ALA A 114 1.83 11.44 -0.68
C ALA A 114 3.16 10.68 -0.60
N ILE A 115 3.54 10.19 0.59
CA ILE A 115 4.80 9.47 0.83
C ILE A 115 4.59 7.95 0.89
N VAL A 116 3.33 7.51 1.02
CA VAL A 116 2.92 6.11 0.84
C VAL A 116 3.00 5.75 -0.63
#